data_AF-X0QWG2-F1
#
_entry.id   AF-X0QWG2-F1
#
_cell.length_a   1.000
_cell.length_b   1.000
_cell.length_c   1.000
_cell.angle_alpha   90.00
_cell.angle_beta   90.00
_cell.angle_gamma   90.00
#
_symmetry.space_group_name_H-M   'P 1'
#
loop_
_entity.id
_entity.type
_entity.pdbx_description
1 polymer ?
#
loop_
_entity_poly.entity_id
_entity_poly.type
_entity_poly.pdbx_seq_one_letter_code
_entity_poly.pdbx_strand_id
1 'polypeptide(L)' 'MKRILINATQNEEIRVALCKGNHLYDFDLENRTREQKKSNIYKGHVTRVEPSLEAVFVEYGSQRQGFFANS' A
#
# COMPACT_ATOMS: atom_id res chain seq x y z
N MET A 1 17.80 2.17 -24.78
CA MET A 1 17.40 3.03 -23.63
C MET A 1 16.33 2.31 -22.82
N LYS A 2 16.43 2.31 -21.48
CA LYS A 2 15.35 1.85 -20.59
C LYS A 2 14.38 3.01 -20.36
N ARG A 3 13.08 2.76 -20.41
CA ARG A 3 12.01 3.75 -20.25
C ARG A 3 10.93 3.22 -19.32
N ILE A 4 10.33 4.12 -18.57
CA ILE A 4 9.10 3.89 -17.81
C ILE A 4 7.99 4.63 -18.56
N LEU A 5 6.93 3.93 -18.95
CA LEU A 5 5.74 4.51 -19.57
C LEU A 5 4.60 4.43 -18.57
N ILE A 6 3.98 5.57 -18.25
CA ILE A 6 2.87 5.67 -17.31
C ILE A 6 1.64 6.13 -18.10
N ASN A 7 0.57 5.34 -18.07
CA ASN A 7 -0.72 5.69 -18.67
C ASN A 7 -1.77 5.78 -17.56
N ALA A 8 -2.29 7.00 -17.37
CA ALA A 8 -3.30 7.35 -16.38
C ALA A 8 -4.49 8.11 -17.01
N THR A 9 -4.76 7.88 -18.31
CA THR A 9 -5.88 8.53 -19.02
C THR A 9 -7.23 7.97 -18.58
N GLN A 10 -7.28 6.69 -18.24
CA GLN A 10 -8.47 6.04 -17.70
C GLN A 10 -8.51 6.26 -16.18
N ASN A 11 -9.63 6.72 -15.65
CA ASN A 11 -9.75 6.95 -14.21
C ASN A 11 -9.78 5.66 -13.39
N GLU A 12 -10.13 4.53 -13.99
CA GLU A 12 -10.33 3.28 -13.25
C GLU A 12 -9.06 2.44 -13.12
N GLU A 13 -8.08 2.69 -13.98
CA GLU A 13 -6.82 1.94 -14.03
C GLU A 13 -5.63 2.87 -14.26
N ILE A 14 -4.52 2.56 -13.59
CA ILE A 14 -3.20 3.12 -13.90
C ILE A 14 -2.35 1.99 -14.43
N ARG A 15 -1.65 2.24 -15.55
CA ARG A 15 -0.79 1.25 -16.19
C ARG A 15 0.64 1.75 -16.22
N VAL A 16 1.57 0.94 -15.74
CA VAL A 16 3.01 1.25 -15.73
C VAL A 16 3.75 0.17 -16.49
N ALA A 17 4.52 0.56 -17.50
CA ALA A 17 5.30 -0.36 -18.33
C ALA A 17 6.79 -0.03 -18.28
N LEU A 18 7.62 -1.05 -18.07
CA LEU A 18 9.08 -0.95 -18.20
C LEU A 18 9.50 -1.49 -19.56
N CYS A 19 10.12 -0.62 -20.37
CA CYS A 19 10.51 -0.93 -21.74
C CYS A 19 12.01 -0.75 -21.96
N LYS A 20 12.63 -1.63 -22.74
CA LYS A 20 13.99 -1.47 -23.29
C LYS A 20 13.87 -1.35 -24.81
N GLY A 21 13.99 -0.13 -25.34
CA GLY A 21 13.62 0.14 -26.74
C GLY A 21 12.13 -0.16 -26.96
N ASN A 22 11.81 -1.02 -27.93
CA ASN A 22 10.44 -1.45 -28.23
C ASN A 22 10.05 -2.77 -27.54
N HIS A 23 10.88 -3.28 -26.62
CA HIS A 23 10.60 -4.49 -25.88
C HIS A 23 10.07 -4.16 -24.48
N LEU A 24 8.86 -4.64 -24.18
CA LEU A 24 8.26 -4.62 -22.86
C LEU A 24 8.85 -5.76 -22.03
N TYR A 25 9.32 -5.48 -20.82
CA TYR A 25 9.86 -6.53 -19.92
C TYR A 25 9.24 -6.55 -18.53
N ASP A 26 8.48 -5.52 -18.15
CA ASP A 26 7.66 -5.52 -16.96
C ASP A 26 6.41 -4.66 -17.17
N PHE A 27 5.31 -5.03 -16.53
CA PHE A 27 4.02 -4.37 -16.67
C PHE A 27 3.22 -4.53 -15.38
N ASP A 28 2.77 -3.40 -14.84
CA ASP A 28 1.89 -3.35 -13.67
C ASP A 28 0.61 -2.58 -14.00
N LEU A 29 -0.51 -3.05 -13.47
CA LEU A 29 -1.82 -2.45 -13.62
C LEU A 29 -2.49 -2.34 -12.27
N GLU A 30 -2.73 -1.10 -11.84
CA GLU A 30 -3.40 -0.80 -10.60
C GLU A 30 -4.85 -0.39 -10.86
N ASN A 31 -5.80 -1.18 -10.37
CA ASN A 31 -7.23 -0.84 -10.42
C ASN A 31 -7.60 -0.01 -9.19
N ARG A 32 -8.35 1.08 -9.39
CA ARG A 32 -8.80 1.95 -8.28
C ARG A 32 -9.85 1.33 -7.35
N THR A 33 -10.35 0.14 -7.65
CA THR A 33 -11.42 -0.51 -6.88
C THR A 33 -10.95 -1.05 -5.53
N ARG A 34 -9.64 -1.23 -5.30
CA ARG A 34 -9.11 -1.73 -4.02
C ARG A 34 -7.87 -0.97 -3.60
N GLU A 35 -8.03 -0.15 -2.56
CA GLU A 35 -6.91 0.52 -1.90
C GLU A 35 -5.97 -0.51 -1.24
N GLN A 36 -4.70 -0.52 -1.66
CA GLN A 36 -3.66 -1.34 -1.04
C GLN A 36 -3.16 -0.64 0.22
N LYS A 37 -3.45 -1.22 1.39
CA LYS A 37 -2.99 -0.69 2.70
C LYS A 37 -1.75 -1.39 3.25
N LYS A 38 -1.32 -2.48 2.59
CA LYS A 38 -0.16 -3.27 3.01
C LYS A 38 1.12 -2.44 2.84
N SER A 39 2.00 -2.52 3.83
CA SER A 39 3.28 -1.79 3.86
C SER A 39 3.17 -0.26 3.89
N ASN A 40 1.97 0.30 4.10
CA ASN A 40 1.82 1.72 4.37
C ASN A 40 2.39 2.08 5.74
N ILE A 41 2.93 3.28 5.84
CA ILE A 41 3.48 3.83 7.08
C ILE A 41 2.55 4.95 7.56
N TYR A 42 2.15 4.86 8.83
CA TYR A 42 1.23 5.81 9.46
C TYR A 42 1.85 6.37 10.74
N LYS A 43 1.47 7.61 11.09
CA LYS A 43 1.66 8.11 12.45
C LYS A 43 0.44 7.67 13.27
N GLY A 44 0.65 6.77 14.22
CA GLY A 44 -0.40 6.25 15.09
C GLY A 44 -0.33 6.77 16.52
N HIS A 45 -1.45 6.73 17.22
CA HIS A 45 -1.55 6.99 18.66
C HIS A 45 -1.91 5.69 19.40
N VAL A 46 -1.14 5.34 20.43
CA VAL A 46 -1.44 4.18 21.28
C VAL A 46 -2.65 4.50 22.12
N THR A 47 -3.72 3.73 21.96
CA THR A 47 -4.98 3.95 22.67
C THR A 47 -5.15 3.01 23.86
N ARG A 48 -4.52 1.84 23.82
CA ARG A 48 -4.61 0.84 24.88
C ARG A 48 -3.39 -0.07 24.90
N VAL A 49 -2.93 -0.40 26.09
CA VAL A 49 -1.93 -1.44 26.35
C VAL A 49 -2.67 -2.62 26.98
N GLU A 50 -2.53 -3.81 26.41
CA GLU A 50 -3.19 -5.04 26.88
C GLU A 50 -2.13 -6.09 27.23
N PRO A 51 -1.68 -6.14 28.50
CA PRO A 51 -0.61 -7.05 28.93
C PRO A 51 -0.93 -8.53 28.71
N SER A 52 -2.21 -8.91 28.85
CA SER A 52 -2.67 -10.30 28.66
C SER A 52 -2.49 -10.81 27.23
N LEU A 53 -2.48 -9.91 26.26
CA LEU A 53 -2.25 -10.21 24.84
C LEU A 53 -0.81 -9.93 24.42
N GLU A 54 0.03 -9.46 25.34
CA GLU A 54 1.37 -8.94 25.06
C GLU A 54 1.35 -7.97 23.88
N ALA A 55 0.37 -7.05 23.85
CA ALA A 55 0.12 -6.21 22.69
C ALA A 55 -0.40 -4.81 23.04
N VAL A 56 -0.36 -3.93 22.04
CA VAL A 56 -0.96 -2.59 22.12
C VAL A 56 -1.89 -2.34 20.94
N PHE A 57 -2.96 -1.58 21.20
CA PHE A 57 -3.90 -1.14 20.18
C PHE A 57 -3.61 0.31 19.76
N VAL A 58 -3.50 0.53 18.45
CA VAL A 58 -3.07 1.80 17.86
C VAL A 58 -4.17 2.37 16.97
N GLU A 59 -4.52 3.63 17.18
CA GLU A 59 -5.34 4.39 16.23
C GLU A 59 -4.43 5.01 15.17
N TYR A 60 -4.66 4.66 13.90
CA TYR A 60 -3.84 5.10 12.76
C TYR A 60 -4.67 5.76 11.64
N GLY A 61 -5.88 6.22 11.95
CA GLY A 61 -6.81 6.84 10.99
C GLY A 61 -7.71 5.86 10.24
N SER A 62 -7.83 4.63 10.73
CA SER A 62 -8.72 3.58 10.20
C SER A 62 -9.96 3.42 11.09
N GLN A 63 -11.05 2.86 10.55
CA GLN A 63 -12.26 2.56 11.32
C GLN A 63 -12.01 1.56 12.46
N ARG A 64 -11.03 0.65 12.30
CA ARG A 64 -10.61 -0.30 13.33
C ARG A 64 -9.20 0.02 13.81
N GLN A 65 -8.97 -0.17 15.10
CA GLN A 65 -7.65 -0.03 15.68
C GLN A 65 -6.70 -1.11 15.13
N GLY A 66 -5.43 -0.74 14.97
CA GLY A 66 -4.37 -1.65 14.63
C GLY A 66 -3.95 -2.44 15.86
N PHE A 67 -3.55 -3.69 15.66
CA PHE A 67 -3.01 -4.56 16.69
C PHE A 67 -1.50 -4.67 16.50
N PHE A 68 -0.74 -4.29 17.52
CA PHE A 68 0.72 -4.37 17.51
C PHE A 68 1.15 -5.33 18.62
N ALA A 69 1.50 -6.56 18.24
CA ALA A 69 2.01 -7.57 19.16
C ALA A 69 3.45 -7.27 19.55
N ASN A 70 3.83 -7.66 20.77
CA ASN A 70 5.21 -7.82 21.15
C ASN A 70 5.75 -9.08 20.45
N SER A 71 6.74 -8.90 19.56
CA SER A 71 7.37 -9.98 18.79
C SER A 71 8.79 -10.25 19.25
#